data_AF-A0A7S2KBL2-F1
#
_entry.id   AF-A0A7S2KBL2-F1
#
_cell.length_a   1.000
_cell.length_b   1.000
_cell.length_c   1.000
_cell.angle_alpha   90.00
_cell.angle_beta   90.00
_cell.angle_gamma   90.00
#
_symmetry.space_group_name_H-M   'P 1'
#
loop_
_entity.id
_entity.type
_entity.pdbx_description
1 polymer ?
#
loop_
_entity_poly.entity_id
_entity_poly.type
_entity_poly.pdbx_seq_one_letter_code
_entity_poly.pdbx_strand_id
1 'polypeptide(L)'
;TTYVLPLHLAAFRSLFPNGQSMSTFIIKPDGSAQGKGIFLTKRIEDVENLSTMCVAQQYIRNPLLIEKKKFDLRIYVLVTSCCPLRIYLFRDGLVRMCTEEYNHPNDENIRQKCMHLTNYSINKRSDKYQREEKESAPS
;
A
#
# COMPACT_ATOMS: atom_id res chain seq x y z
N THR A 1 -13.30 -1.52 0.63
CA THR A 1 -14.00 -0.57 -0.27
C THR A 1 -13.06 0.50 -0.80
N THR A 2 -13.31 1.04 -2.00
CA THR A 2 -12.45 2.03 -2.68
C THR A 2 -13.28 3.22 -3.16
N TYR A 3 -12.75 4.43 -3.03
CA TYR A 3 -13.36 5.70 -3.44
C TYR A 3 -12.35 6.51 -4.26
N VAL A 4 -12.82 7.14 -5.34
CA VAL A 4 -12.01 8.06 -6.16
C VAL A 4 -12.37 9.48 -5.73
N LEU A 5 -11.40 10.26 -5.28
CA LEU A 5 -11.62 11.61 -4.79
C LEU A 5 -11.10 12.64 -5.79
N PRO A 6 -11.81 13.77 -6.00
CA PRO A 6 -12.99 14.22 -5.24
C PRO A 6 -14.34 13.63 -5.72
N LEU A 7 -14.38 12.80 -6.76
CA LEU A 7 -15.61 12.31 -7.38
C LEU A 7 -16.60 11.65 -6.39
N HIS A 8 -16.09 10.90 -5.41
CA HIS A 8 -16.88 10.20 -4.39
C HIS A 8 -16.77 10.86 -3.00
N LEU A 9 -16.40 12.15 -2.91
CA LEU A 9 -16.14 12.81 -1.63
C LEU A 9 -17.34 12.80 -0.68
N ALA A 10 -18.56 13.02 -1.17
CA ALA A 10 -19.76 13.02 -0.33
C ALA A 10 -20.00 11.65 0.34
N ALA A 11 -19.95 10.57 -0.43
CA ALA A 11 -20.08 9.20 0.08
C ALA A 11 -18.89 8.79 0.97
N PHE A 12 -17.71 9.31 0.69
CA PHE A 12 -16.55 9.08 1.55
C PHE A 12 -16.69 9.82 2.88
N ARG A 13 -17.12 11.09 2.87
CA ARG A 13 -17.31 11.94 4.06
C ARG A 13 -18.37 11.38 5.02
N SER A 14 -19.40 10.70 4.52
CA SER A 14 -20.41 10.05 5.38
C SER A 14 -19.84 8.92 6.24
N LEU A 15 -18.62 8.44 5.95
CA LEU A 15 -17.92 7.45 6.77
C LEU A 15 -17.25 8.07 8.02
N PHE A 16 -17.31 9.39 8.18
CA PHE A 16 -16.65 10.17 9.23
C PHE A 16 -17.66 11.03 10.00
N PRO A 17 -18.58 10.43 10.79
CA PRO A 17 -19.71 11.14 11.41
C PRO A 17 -19.30 12.29 12.35
N ASN A 18 -18.08 12.29 12.88
CA ASN A 18 -17.50 13.38 13.69
C ASN A 18 -16.11 13.77 13.18
N GLY A 19 -15.89 13.73 11.87
CA GLY A 19 -14.57 13.94 11.26
C GLY A 19 -13.61 12.75 11.42
N GLN A 20 -13.98 11.73 12.20
CA GLN A 20 -13.21 10.50 12.40
C GLN A 20 -14.01 9.25 12.00
N SER A 21 -13.33 8.30 11.38
CA SER A 21 -13.86 7.00 10.95
C SER A 21 -13.40 5.88 11.88
N MET A 22 -14.27 4.88 12.08
CA MET A 22 -13.92 3.63 12.76
C MET A 22 -12.93 2.79 11.97
N SER A 23 -12.99 2.86 10.64
CA SER A 23 -12.07 2.18 9.72
C SER A 23 -10.87 3.05 9.39
N THR A 24 -9.71 2.41 9.23
CA THR A 24 -8.51 3.04 8.66
C THR A 24 -8.58 3.02 7.14
N PHE A 25 -8.21 4.13 6.52
CA PHE A 25 -8.09 4.26 5.06
C PHE A 25 -6.64 4.49 4.67
N ILE A 26 -6.24 3.94 3.52
CA ILE A 26 -4.99 4.25 2.83
C ILE A 26 -5.32 5.18 1.66
N ILE A 27 -4.63 6.31 1.61
CA ILE A 27 -4.77 7.33 0.59
C ILE A 27 -3.62 7.21 -0.40
N LYS A 28 -3.95 7.17 -1.69
CA LYS A 28 -2.99 7.01 -2.79
C LYS A 28 -3.17 8.16 -3.77
N PRO A 29 -2.32 9.20 -3.74
CA PRO A 29 -2.38 10.32 -4.68
C PRO A 29 -2.17 9.84 -6.12
N ASP A 30 -2.91 10.45 -7.04
CA ASP A 30 -2.76 10.17 -8.47
C ASP A 30 -1.41 10.65 -9.00
N GLY A 31 -0.91 10.00 -10.06
CA GLY A 31 0.40 10.31 -10.66
C GLY A 31 1.61 9.99 -9.77
N SER A 32 1.43 9.32 -8.62
CA SER A 32 2.54 8.95 -7.74
C SER A 32 3.04 7.53 -8.00
N ALA A 33 4.36 7.39 -8.14
CA ALA A 33 5.04 6.10 -8.18
C ALA A 33 5.81 5.86 -6.87
N GLN A 34 6.25 4.61 -6.67
CA GLN A 34 7.19 4.25 -5.59
C GLN A 34 6.68 4.57 -4.16
N GLY A 35 5.36 4.66 -3.95
CA GLY A 35 4.77 4.93 -2.65
C GLY A 35 4.91 6.38 -2.15
N LYS A 36 5.32 7.31 -3.02
CA LYS A 36 5.39 8.73 -2.67
C LYS A 36 3.99 9.26 -2.38
N GLY A 37 3.83 9.96 -1.25
CA GLY A 37 2.55 10.56 -0.87
C GLY A 37 1.49 9.57 -0.36
N ILE A 38 1.77 8.26 -0.31
CA ILE A 38 0.84 7.31 0.31
C ILE A 38 0.89 7.47 1.84
N PHE A 39 -0.28 7.52 2.46
CA PHE A 39 -0.42 7.56 3.91
C PHE A 39 -1.70 6.86 4.36
N LEU A 40 -1.76 6.51 5.65
CA LEU A 40 -2.96 6.01 6.29
C LEU A 40 -3.62 7.13 7.09
N THR A 41 -4.94 7.13 7.18
CA THR A 41 -5.69 8.07 8.02
C THR A 41 -6.99 7.46 8.53
N LYS A 42 -7.48 8.00 9.65
CA LYS A 42 -8.83 7.83 10.17
C LYS A 42 -9.60 9.15 10.21
N ARG A 43 -9.01 10.26 9.75
CA ARG A 43 -9.55 11.62 9.86
C ARG A 43 -9.85 12.18 8.48
N ILE A 44 -10.98 12.85 8.33
CA ILE A 44 -11.41 13.42 7.05
C ILE A 44 -10.56 14.64 6.65
N GLU A 45 -10.09 15.40 7.64
CA GLU A 45 -9.26 16.61 7.47
C GLU A 45 -7.94 16.33 6.73
N ASP A 46 -7.38 15.13 6.91
CA ASP A 46 -6.15 14.69 6.23
C ASP A 46 -6.38 14.50 4.72
N VAL A 47 -7.63 14.44 4.27
CA VAL A 47 -8.03 14.15 2.89
C VAL A 47 -8.71 15.34 2.22
N GLU A 48 -9.50 16.12 2.94
CA GLU A 48 -10.23 17.28 2.40
C GLU A 48 -9.32 18.38 1.85
N ASN A 49 -8.09 18.48 2.38
CA ASN A 49 -7.11 19.47 1.94
C ASN A 49 -6.25 19.00 0.75
N LEU A 50 -6.51 17.81 0.20
CA LEU A 50 -5.77 17.31 -0.96
C LEU A 50 -6.28 18.02 -2.23
N SER A 51 -5.38 18.80 -2.85
CA SER A 51 -5.65 19.50 -4.11
C SER A 51 -5.56 18.60 -5.36
N THR A 52 -5.16 17.33 -5.19
CA THR A 52 -4.94 16.38 -6.28
C THR A 52 -5.93 15.23 -6.21
N MET A 53 -6.23 14.64 -7.37
CA MET A 53 -7.01 13.39 -7.42
C MET A 53 -6.29 12.32 -6.61
N CYS A 54 -7.05 11.50 -5.90
CA CYS A 54 -6.50 10.38 -5.15
C CYS A 54 -7.50 9.25 -5.00
N VAL A 55 -6.99 8.06 -4.70
CA VAL A 55 -7.79 6.90 -4.34
C VAL A 55 -7.74 6.72 -2.83
N ALA A 56 -8.90 6.78 -2.19
CA ALA A 56 -9.09 6.41 -0.79
C ALA A 56 -9.61 4.98 -0.72
N GLN A 57 -8.86 4.08 -0.08
CA GLN A 57 -9.21 2.67 0.02
C GLN A 57 -9.21 2.24 1.48
N GLN A 58 -10.21 1.48 1.90
CA GLN A 58 -10.22 0.90 3.23
C GLN A 58 -8.99 0.00 3.39
N TYR A 59 -8.22 0.26 4.45
CA TYR A 59 -6.98 -0.44 4.71
C TYR A 59 -7.24 -1.85 5.23
N ILE A 60 -6.54 -2.84 4.68
CA ILE A 60 -6.59 -4.22 5.16
C ILE A 60 -5.80 -4.29 6.47
N ARG A 61 -6.54 -4.23 7.59
CA ARG A 61 -5.97 -4.20 8.95
C ARG A 61 -5.49 -5.56 9.47
N ASN A 62 -5.91 -6.65 8.84
CA ASN A 62 -5.54 -8.03 9.20
C ASN A 62 -4.83 -8.70 8.01
N PRO A 63 -3.62 -8.24 7.62
CA PRO A 63 -2.86 -8.90 6.57
C PRO A 63 -2.31 -10.24 7.05
N LEU A 64 -2.03 -11.14 6.12
CA LEU A 64 -1.16 -12.29 6.40
C LEU A 64 0.25 -11.79 6.70
N LEU A 65 0.91 -12.42 7.67
CA LEU A 65 2.25 -12.04 8.13
C LEU A 65 3.22 -13.20 7.92
N ILE A 66 4.45 -12.87 7.55
CA ILE A 66 5.60 -13.78 7.59
C ILE A 66 6.57 -13.18 8.61
N GLU A 67 6.95 -13.95 9.62
CA GLU A 67 7.81 -13.48 10.72
C GLU A 67 7.31 -12.15 11.34
N LYS A 68 5.99 -12.07 11.58
CA LYS A 68 5.28 -10.87 12.07
C LYS A 68 5.38 -9.63 11.17
N LYS A 69 5.99 -9.72 9.98
CA LYS A 69 6.10 -8.61 9.04
C LYS A 69 5.03 -8.71 7.96
N LYS A 70 4.49 -7.55 7.60
CA LYS A 70 3.57 -7.43 6.47
C LYS A 70 4.35 -7.60 5.17
N PHE A 71 3.74 -8.26 4.19
CA PHE A 71 4.31 -8.39 2.85
C PHE A 71 3.26 -8.22 1.77
N ASP A 72 3.72 -8.03 0.53
CA ASP A 72 2.89 -8.18 -0.67
C ASP A 72 3.59 -9.06 -1.70
N LEU A 73 2.80 -9.58 -2.65
CA LEU A 73 3.31 -10.36 -3.76
C LEU A 73 3.31 -9.52 -5.03
N ARG A 74 4.47 -9.45 -5.68
CA ARG A 74 4.59 -8.99 -7.06
C ARG A 74 4.51 -10.18 -7.99
N ILE A 75 3.37 -10.28 -8.66
CA ILE A 75 3.08 -11.29 -9.67
C ILE A 75 3.29 -10.67 -11.06
N TYR A 76 3.93 -11.40 -11.98
CA TYR A 76 4.16 -10.95 -13.34
C TYR A 76 3.16 -11.59 -14.31
N VAL A 77 2.51 -10.77 -15.12
CA VAL A 77 1.49 -11.18 -16.08
C VAL A 77 1.86 -10.62 -17.46
N LEU A 78 1.86 -11.47 -18.49
CA LEU A 78 2.09 -11.11 -19.88
C LEU A 78 0.78 -11.16 -20.65
N VAL A 79 0.36 -10.04 -21.23
CA VAL A 79 -0.78 -9.95 -22.14
C VAL A 79 -0.25 -9.90 -23.57
N THR A 80 -0.61 -10.87 -24.39
CA THR A 80 -0.10 -11.01 -25.77
C THR A 80 -1.12 -10.64 -26.83
N SER A 81 -2.40 -10.70 -26.50
CA SER A 81 -3.48 -10.29 -27.37
C SER A 81 -4.68 -9.86 -26.54
N CYS A 82 -5.42 -8.85 -27.04
CA CYS A 82 -6.68 -8.40 -26.46
C CYS A 82 -7.89 -8.98 -27.22
N CYS A 83 -7.70 -9.49 -28.44
CA CYS A 83 -8.74 -10.09 -29.26
C CYS A 83 -8.14 -11.13 -30.24
N PRO A 84 -8.22 -12.44 -29.95
CA PRO A 84 -8.77 -13.03 -28.72
C PRO A 84 -7.87 -12.72 -27.52
N LEU A 85 -8.45 -12.53 -26.33
CA LEU A 85 -7.69 -12.26 -25.12
C LEU A 85 -6.74 -13.42 -24.78
N ARG A 86 -5.44 -13.13 -24.65
CA ARG A 86 -4.40 -14.10 -24.28
C ARG A 86 -3.51 -13.55 -23.19
N ILE A 87 -3.58 -14.16 -22.00
CA ILE A 87 -2.88 -13.75 -20.79
C ILE A 87 -2.07 -14.94 -20.25
N TYR A 88 -0.83 -14.68 -19.85
CA TYR A 88 0.09 -15.66 -19.26
C TYR A 88 0.57 -15.20 -17.90
N LEU A 89 0.61 -16.12 -16.94
CA LEU A 89 1.15 -15.90 -15.59
C LEU A 89 2.58 -16.43 -15.55
N PHE A 90 3.54 -15.60 -15.15
CA PHE A 90 4.90 -16.06 -14.91
C PHE A 90 4.94 -16.92 -13.64
N ARG A 91 5.79 -17.97 -13.64
CA ARG A 91 5.83 -18.93 -12.53
C ARG A 91 6.46 -18.35 -11.27
N ASP A 92 7.42 -17.45 -11.43
CA ASP A 92 8.08 -16.78 -10.32
C ASP A 92 7.49 -15.39 -10.06
N GLY A 93 7.70 -14.89 -8.85
CA GLY A 93 7.29 -13.57 -8.41
C GLY A 93 8.26 -13.03 -7.35
N LEU A 94 7.97 -11.84 -6.83
CA LEU A 94 8.73 -11.29 -5.70
C LEU A 94 7.84 -11.17 -4.47
N VAL A 95 8.38 -11.57 -3.32
CA VAL A 95 7.81 -11.24 -2.01
C VAL A 95 8.44 -9.95 -1.54
N ARG A 96 7.62 -8.93 -1.27
CA ARG A 96 8.09 -7.62 -0.82
C ARG A 96 7.68 -7.41 0.62
N MET A 97 8.65 -7.52 1.52
CA MET A 97 8.43 -7.41 2.96
C MET A 97 8.61 -5.98 3.47
N CYS A 98 7.82 -5.63 4.48
CA CYS A 98 8.08 -4.50 5.37
C CYS A 98 9.31 -4.78 6.24
N THR A 99 10.03 -3.74 6.67
CA THR A 99 11.19 -3.91 7.57
C THR A 99 10.79 -3.94 9.05
N GLU A 100 9.64 -3.38 9.40
CA GLU A 100 9.12 -3.34 10.78
C GLU A 100 8.05 -4.41 11.02
N GLU A 101 7.98 -4.92 12.25
CA GLU A 101 6.91 -5.82 12.69
C GLU A 101 5.55 -5.14 12.60
N TYR A 102 4.56 -5.86 12.09
CA TYR A 102 3.22 -5.33 11.88
C TYR A 102 2.43 -5.27 13.18
N ASN A 103 1.82 -4.11 13.43
CA ASN A 103 0.78 -3.93 14.43
C ASN A 103 -0.49 -3.35 13.77
N HIS A 104 -1.64 -3.54 14.41
CA HIS A 104 -2.87 -2.92 13.94
C HIS A 104 -2.74 -1.38 13.94
N PRO A 105 -3.26 -0.69 12.91
CA PRO A 105 -3.18 0.77 12.84
C PRO A 105 -3.85 1.46 14.04
N ASN A 106 -3.10 2.30 14.73
CA ASN A 106 -3.53 3.16 15.84
C ASN A 106 -2.87 4.55 15.70
N ASP A 107 -3.21 5.50 16.58
CA ASP A 107 -2.74 6.88 16.43
C ASP A 107 -1.21 7.02 16.56
N GLU A 108 -0.54 6.09 17.25
CA GLU A 108 0.92 6.07 17.44
C GLU A 108 1.68 5.51 16.22
N ASN A 109 1.12 4.48 15.56
CA ASN A 109 1.80 3.75 14.49
C ASN A 109 1.29 4.07 13.07
N ILE A 110 0.16 4.76 12.91
CA ILE A 110 -0.47 5.01 11.60
C ILE A 110 0.44 5.74 10.60
N ARG A 111 1.42 6.50 11.11
CA ARG A 111 2.42 7.23 10.31
C ARG A 111 3.68 6.41 10.02
N GLN A 112 3.84 5.22 10.61
CA GLN A 112 5.01 4.35 10.42
C GLN A 112 4.96 3.63 9.07
N LYS A 113 5.51 4.29 8.06
CA LYS A 113 5.48 3.80 6.67
C LYS A 113 6.17 2.45 6.50
N CYS A 114 7.28 2.19 7.18
CA CYS A 114 8.03 0.93 7.09
C CYS A 114 7.29 -0.28 7.71
N MET A 115 6.22 -0.04 8.47
CA MET A 115 5.33 -1.08 9.01
C MET A 115 4.17 -1.39 8.05
N HIS A 116 3.60 -0.35 7.45
CA HIS A 116 2.35 -0.45 6.70
C HIS A 116 2.52 -0.50 5.18
N LEU A 117 3.64 -0.03 4.64
CA LEU A 117 3.94 0.06 3.21
C LEU A 117 5.12 -0.84 2.85
N THR A 118 4.88 -1.76 1.93
CA THR A 118 5.83 -2.79 1.47
C THR A 118 6.69 -2.34 0.28
N ASN A 119 6.57 -1.08 -0.15
CA ASN A 119 7.35 -0.55 -1.27
C ASN A 119 8.85 -0.58 -0.97
N TYR A 120 9.63 -1.17 -1.89
CA TYR A 120 11.10 -1.22 -1.78
C TYR A 120 11.72 0.17 -1.59
N SER A 121 11.25 1.19 -2.32
CA SER A 121 11.70 2.57 -2.20
C SER A 121 11.59 3.15 -0.79
N ILE A 122 10.61 2.70 -0.01
CA ILE A 122 10.39 3.11 1.38
C ILE A 122 11.27 2.28 2.31
N ASN A 123 11.26 0.95 2.14
CA ASN A 123 11.95 0.03 3.04
C ASN A 123 13.47 0.01 2.86
N LYS A 124 14.00 0.27 1.66
CA LYS A 124 15.46 0.31 1.39
C LYS A 124 16.21 1.38 2.18
N ARG A 125 15.48 2.37 2.72
CA ARG A 125 16.02 3.47 3.54
C ARG A 125 15.99 3.16 5.03
N SER A 126 15.37 2.03 5.43
CA SER A 126 15.36 1.59 6.82
C SER A 126 16.70 0.97 7.17
N ASP A 127 17.20 1.25 8.36
CA ASP A 127 18.44 0.64 8.89
C ASP A 127 18.29 -0.88 9.07
N LYS A 128 17.05 -1.38 9.16
CA LYS A 128 16.73 -2.81 9.29
C LYS A 128 16.59 -3.53 7.94
N TYR A 129 16.89 -2.86 6.82
CA TYR A 129 16.82 -3.47 5.50
C TYR A 129 17.96 -4.46 5.29
N GLN A 130 17.65 -5.76 5.34
CA GLN A 130 18.59 -6.81 4.95
C GLN A 130 18.71 -6.81 3.42
N ARG A 131 19.90 -6.52 2.91
CA ARG A 131 20.21 -6.74 1.49
C ARG A 131 20.53 -8.21 1.30
N GLU A 132 19.93 -8.84 0.30
CA GLU A 132 20.43 -10.11 -0.19
C GLU A 132 21.86 -9.89 -0.70
N GLU A 133 22.85 -10.53 -0.06
CA GLU A 133 24.16 -10.68 -0.65
C GLU A 133 23.99 -11.48 -1.94
N LYS A 134 24.52 -10.97 -3.05
CA LYS A 134 24.52 -11.72 -4.30
C LYS A 134 25.36 -12.98 -4.07
N GLU A 135 24.73 -14.14 -3.94
CA GLU A 135 25.40 -15.39 -4.23
C GLU A 135 25.85 -15.33 -5.69
N SER A 136 27.17 -15.27 -5.90
CA SER A 136 27.77 -15.41 -7.20
C SER A 136 27.33 -16.75 -7.78
N ALA A 137 26.68 -16.72 -8.95
CA ALA A 137 26.33 -17.93 -9.68
C ALA A 137 27.59 -18.82 -9.79
N PRO A 138 27.50 -20.12 -9.48
CA PRO A 138 28.63 -21.02 -9.68
C PRO A 138 28.99 -21.01 -11.17
N SER A 139 30.29 -20.78 -11.42
CA SER A 139 30.96 -20.80 -12.72
C SER A 139 30.85 -22.14 -13.43
#